data_AF-A0A9C6S2Q6-F1
#
_entry.id   AF-A0A9C6S2Q6-F1
#
_cell.length_a   1.000
_cell.length_b   1.000
_cell.length_c   1.000
_cell.angle_alpha   90.00
_cell.angle_beta   90.00
_cell.angle_gamma   90.00
#
_symmetry.space_group_name_H-M   'P 1'
#
loop_
_entity.id
_entity.type
_entity.pdbx_description
1 polymer ?
#
loop_
_entity_poly.entity_id
_entity_poly.type
_entity_poly.pdbx_seq_one_letter_code
_entity_poly.pdbx_strand_id
1 'polypeptide(L)'
;MWIRGLSNAWSVNYSLAIECMPPIIALFLSMSMYLNAIFNTKKMRDVLLFIKNNHHYYANRPEKLILRYYDVQGRKITLYYALYVYTTVVAYITIPAISLLIDFIIPSNHSEEKSFPIELDYGVDTQQYFYYLFIHSYMTIAMIANLIASCDTTYMLYAQHGCALFAIVSYELRTVHILDASSLINLKDHRLFENYKNTELLPEEEKKISTKLFLCIKEYQNAIRSVDLVYGRMDLDSPVTKVSRDTPYAIG
;
A
#
# COMPACT_ATOMS: atom_id res chain seq x y z
N MET A 1 27.26 -18.33 -6.23
CA MET A 1 28.47 -18.08 -5.41
C MET A 1 28.10 -17.48 -4.05
N TRP A 2 27.26 -16.44 -4.01
CA TRP A 2 26.68 -15.80 -2.82
C TRP A 2 26.13 -16.73 -1.71
N ILE A 3 25.35 -17.75 -2.07
CA ILE A 3 24.74 -18.67 -1.09
C ILE A 3 25.80 -19.53 -0.36
N ARG A 4 26.91 -19.87 -1.04
CA ARG A 4 28.00 -20.65 -0.46
C ARG A 4 28.85 -19.83 0.52
N GLY A 5 29.11 -18.56 0.21
CA GLY A 5 29.80 -17.63 1.13
C GLY A 5 28.97 -17.35 2.39
N LEU A 6 27.66 -17.13 2.22
CA LEU A 6 26.73 -16.90 3.34
C LEU A 6 26.62 -18.15 4.24
N SER A 7 26.58 -19.35 3.64
CA SER A 7 26.58 -20.64 4.35
C SER A 7 27.84 -20.87 5.18
N ASN A 8 29.01 -20.48 4.67
CA ASN A 8 30.28 -20.61 5.40
C ASN A 8 30.41 -19.56 6.51
N ALA A 9 29.90 -18.34 6.32
CA ALA A 9 29.87 -17.33 7.37
C ALA A 9 28.94 -17.73 8.54
N TRP A 10 27.81 -18.38 8.25
CA TRP A 10 26.86 -18.87 9.24
C TRP A 10 27.40 -20.00 10.13
N SER A 11 28.32 -20.83 9.63
CA SER A 11 28.91 -21.92 10.41
C SER A 11 30.09 -21.47 11.27
N VAL A 12 30.70 -20.32 10.97
CA VAL A 12 31.94 -19.85 11.60
C VAL A 12 31.69 -18.64 12.53
N ASN A 13 30.81 -17.70 12.16
CA ASN A 13 30.63 -16.42 12.86
C ASN A 13 29.14 -16.06 13.12
N TYR A 14 28.62 -16.47 14.28
CA TYR A 14 27.22 -16.23 14.67
C TYR A 14 26.86 -14.73 14.83
N SER A 15 27.80 -13.89 15.25
CA SER A 15 27.59 -12.44 15.38
C SER A 15 27.32 -11.77 14.03
N LEU A 16 28.11 -12.11 13.01
CA LEU A 16 27.95 -11.64 11.64
C LEU A 16 26.61 -12.14 11.03
N ALA A 17 26.24 -13.39 11.32
CA ALA A 17 24.97 -13.94 10.87
C ALA A 17 23.76 -13.17 11.43
N ILE A 18 23.78 -12.80 12.73
CA ILE A 18 22.72 -12.01 13.37
C ILE A 18 22.64 -10.61 12.76
N GLU A 19 23.77 -9.98 12.45
CA GLU A 19 23.84 -8.66 11.83
C GLU A 19 23.27 -8.63 10.39
N CYS A 20 23.37 -9.75 9.67
CA CYS A 20 22.81 -9.89 8.31
C CYS A 20 21.31 -10.25 8.27
N MET A 21 20.69 -10.68 9.38
CA MET A 21 19.28 -11.09 9.38
C MET A 21 18.31 -9.95 9.00
N PRO A 22 18.38 -8.75 9.60
CA PRO A 22 17.45 -7.67 9.30
C PRO A 22 17.39 -7.28 7.80
N PRO A 23 18.51 -7.06 7.09
CA PRO A 23 18.46 -6.72 5.67
C PRO A 23 17.95 -7.88 4.81
N ILE A 24 18.25 -9.14 5.13
CA ILE A 24 17.72 -10.30 4.41
C ILE A 24 16.19 -10.36 4.52
N ILE A 25 15.65 -10.22 5.74
CA ILE A 25 14.20 -10.20 5.97
C ILE A 25 13.56 -9.04 5.22
N ALA A 26 14.15 -7.84 5.30
CA ALA A 26 13.66 -6.67 4.58
C ALA A 26 13.64 -6.88 3.05
N LEU A 27 14.65 -7.55 2.48
CA LEU A 27 14.70 -7.89 1.06
C LEU A 27 13.59 -8.87 0.67
N PHE A 28 13.35 -9.91 1.46
CA PHE A 28 12.27 -10.87 1.20
C PHE A 28 10.88 -10.22 1.26
N LEU A 29 10.63 -9.38 2.28
CA LEU A 29 9.39 -8.62 2.39
C LEU A 29 9.20 -7.69 1.18
N SER A 30 10.24 -6.93 0.83
CA SER A 30 10.21 -5.99 -0.30
C SER A 30 9.96 -6.71 -1.64
N MET A 31 10.61 -7.85 -1.86
CA MET A 31 10.38 -8.68 -3.05
C MET A 31 8.94 -9.20 -3.12
N SER A 32 8.38 -9.65 -1.99
CA SER A 32 7.00 -10.10 -1.94
C SER A 32 6.02 -8.98 -2.30
N MET A 33 6.27 -7.77 -1.81
CA MET A 33 5.45 -6.58 -2.09
C MET A 33 5.55 -6.16 -3.55
N TYR A 34 6.75 -6.20 -4.13
CA TYR A 34 6.97 -5.85 -5.52
C TYR A 34 6.31 -6.85 -6.49
N LEU A 35 6.47 -8.15 -6.23
CA LEU A 35 5.77 -9.18 -6.99
C LEU A 35 4.25 -9.00 -6.89
N ASN A 36 3.75 -8.72 -5.69
CA ASN A 36 2.32 -8.44 -5.49
C ASN A 36 1.85 -7.23 -6.31
N ALA A 37 2.64 -6.15 -6.34
CA ALA A 37 2.37 -4.96 -7.16
C ALA A 37 2.34 -5.30 -8.66
N ILE A 38 3.32 -6.07 -9.15
CA ILE A 38 3.37 -6.51 -10.56
C ILE A 38 2.13 -7.35 -10.91
N PHE A 39 1.88 -8.42 -10.15
CA PHE A 39 0.76 -9.33 -10.42
C PHE A 39 -0.60 -8.63 -10.33
N ASN A 40 -0.74 -7.64 -9.44
CA ASN A 40 -1.99 -6.91 -9.25
C ASN A 40 -2.00 -5.51 -9.88
N THR A 41 -1.11 -5.22 -10.83
CA THR A 41 -1.00 -3.90 -11.48
C THR A 41 -2.33 -3.40 -12.02
N LYS A 42 -3.13 -4.29 -12.64
CA LYS A 42 -4.46 -3.97 -13.16
C LYS A 42 -5.40 -3.48 -12.03
N LYS A 43 -5.47 -4.24 -10.93
CA LYS A 43 -6.28 -3.88 -9.76
C LYS A 43 -5.83 -2.58 -9.13
N MET A 44 -4.51 -2.35 -9.00
CA MET A 44 -3.98 -1.08 -8.49
C MET A 44 -4.42 0.10 -9.34
N ARG A 45 -4.37 -0.04 -10.67
CA ARG A 45 -4.88 0.97 -11.60
C ARG A 45 -6.38 1.22 -11.41
N ASP A 46 -7.17 0.15 -11.27
CA ASP A 46 -8.62 0.27 -11.08
C ASP A 46 -8.96 1.00 -9.77
N VAL A 47 -8.22 0.72 -8.68
CA VAL A 47 -8.38 1.44 -7.40
C VAL A 47 -8.01 2.92 -7.56
N LEU A 48 -6.92 3.26 -8.24
CA LEU A 48 -6.55 4.66 -8.49
C LEU A 48 -7.60 5.40 -9.33
N LEU A 49 -8.15 4.74 -10.36
CA LEU A 49 -9.24 5.29 -11.15
C LEU A 49 -10.51 5.48 -10.32
N PHE A 50 -10.81 4.54 -9.43
CA PHE A 50 -11.91 4.66 -8.49
C PHE A 50 -11.74 5.85 -7.53
N ILE A 51 -10.54 6.04 -6.98
CA ILE A 51 -10.21 7.21 -6.14
C ILE A 51 -10.43 8.51 -6.91
N LYS A 52 -9.91 8.59 -8.14
CA LYS A 52 -10.08 9.76 -9.02
C LYS A 52 -11.56 10.03 -9.31
N ASN A 53 -12.32 8.99 -9.64
CA ASN A 53 -13.74 9.11 -9.94
C ASN A 53 -14.55 9.56 -8.72
N ASN A 54 -14.23 9.04 -7.52
CA ASN A 54 -14.85 9.50 -6.27
C ASN A 54 -14.61 10.98 -6.04
N HIS A 55 -13.40 11.47 -6.30
CA HIS A 55 -13.10 12.89 -6.15
C HIS A 55 -13.96 13.77 -7.08
N HIS A 56 -14.23 13.31 -8.31
CA HIS A 56 -15.17 13.98 -9.22
C HIS A 56 -16.63 13.87 -8.74
N TYR A 57 -17.04 12.70 -8.27
CA TYR A 57 -18.39 12.44 -7.78
C TYR A 57 -18.78 13.33 -6.58
N TYR A 58 -17.87 13.50 -5.62
CA TYR A 58 -18.09 14.35 -4.45
C TYR A 58 -17.82 15.85 -4.72
N ALA A 59 -17.40 16.26 -5.92
CA ALA A 59 -16.90 17.62 -6.17
C ALA A 59 -17.89 18.76 -5.88
N ASN A 60 -19.20 18.48 -5.95
CA ASN A 60 -20.29 19.44 -5.73
C ASN A 60 -21.13 19.12 -4.49
N ARG A 61 -20.71 18.16 -3.66
CA ARG A 61 -21.46 17.67 -2.52
C ARG A 61 -20.82 18.08 -1.19
N PRO A 62 -21.57 18.12 -0.07
CA PRO A 62 -21.03 18.48 1.23
C PRO A 62 -19.89 17.57 1.70
N GLU A 63 -19.91 16.30 1.29
CA GLU A 63 -18.93 15.29 1.67
C GLU A 63 -17.52 15.56 1.10
N LYS A 64 -17.38 16.51 0.16
CA LYS A 64 -16.08 17.00 -0.33
C LYS A 64 -15.19 17.52 0.78
N LEU A 65 -15.77 18.14 1.81
CA LEU A 65 -14.99 18.67 2.94
C LEU A 65 -14.32 17.55 3.73
N ILE A 66 -15.02 16.42 3.91
CA ILE A 66 -14.49 15.21 4.52
C ILE A 66 -13.38 14.63 3.64
N LEU A 67 -13.63 14.47 2.34
CA LEU A 67 -12.63 13.94 1.42
C LEU A 67 -11.35 14.81 1.41
N ARG A 68 -11.50 16.14 1.38
CA ARG A 68 -10.37 17.09 1.42
C ARG A 68 -9.60 17.02 2.73
N TYR A 69 -10.28 16.82 3.86
CA TYR A 69 -9.62 16.65 5.16
C TYR A 69 -8.69 15.42 5.13
N TYR A 70 -9.20 14.28 4.69
CA TYR A 70 -8.42 13.05 4.57
C TYR A 70 -7.31 13.17 3.50
N ASP A 71 -7.54 13.86 2.38
CA ASP A 71 -6.50 14.13 1.36
C ASP A 71 -5.33 14.94 1.94
N VAL A 72 -5.62 15.98 2.73
CA VAL A 72 -4.60 16.83 3.37
C VAL A 72 -3.83 16.04 4.43
N GLN A 73 -4.53 15.25 5.26
CA GLN A 73 -3.88 14.41 6.27
C GLN A 73 -3.01 13.33 5.63
N GLY A 74 -3.52 12.64 4.59
CA GLY A 74 -2.78 11.65 3.82
C GLY A 74 -1.51 12.26 3.23
N ARG A 75 -1.61 13.44 2.62
CA ARG A 75 -0.44 14.14 2.06
C ARG A 75 0.62 14.45 3.11
N LYS A 76 0.23 14.89 4.31
CA LYS A 76 1.17 15.13 5.41
C LYS A 76 1.85 13.84 5.85
N ILE A 77 1.09 12.78 6.05
CA ILE A 77 1.60 11.46 6.45
C ILE A 77 2.58 10.93 5.40
N THR A 78 2.21 10.97 4.11
CA THR A 78 3.08 10.59 2.99
C THR A 78 4.35 11.43 2.94
N LEU A 79 4.26 12.75 3.18
CA LEU A 79 5.42 13.64 3.20
C LEU A 79 6.39 13.31 4.34
N TYR A 80 5.88 13.12 5.57
CA TYR A 80 6.71 12.73 6.70
C TYR A 80 7.36 11.36 6.49
N TYR A 81 6.62 10.39 5.95
CA TYR A 81 7.15 9.08 5.59
C TYR A 81 8.24 9.18 4.52
N ALA A 82 8.01 9.96 3.44
CA ALA A 82 9.01 10.15 2.40
C ALA A 82 10.29 10.81 2.95
N LEU A 83 10.16 11.86 3.77
CA LEU A 83 11.29 12.50 4.44
C LEU A 83 12.07 11.49 5.28
N TYR A 84 11.37 10.69 6.09
CA TYR A 84 11.98 9.64 6.89
C TYR A 84 12.77 8.65 6.02
N VAL A 85 12.15 8.07 4.97
CA VAL A 85 12.81 7.10 4.07
C VAL A 85 14.02 7.72 3.36
N TYR A 86 13.91 8.92 2.83
CA TYR A 86 15.05 9.54 2.15
C TYR A 86 16.18 9.92 3.10
N THR A 87 15.86 10.35 4.33
CA THR A 87 16.90 10.61 5.34
C THR A 87 17.65 9.35 5.75
N THR A 88 16.96 8.20 5.89
CA THR A 88 17.62 6.92 6.23
C THR A 88 18.47 6.41 5.07
N VAL A 89 18.01 6.55 3.82
CA VAL A 89 18.79 6.20 2.63
C VAL A 89 20.05 7.06 2.53
N VAL A 90 19.93 8.37 2.72
CA VAL A 90 21.10 9.28 2.71
C VAL A 90 22.08 8.91 3.81
N ALA A 91 21.61 8.68 5.04
CA ALA A 91 22.46 8.27 6.15
C ALA A 91 23.21 6.96 5.81
N TYR A 92 22.50 5.95 5.30
CA TYR A 92 23.08 4.67 4.91
C TYR A 92 24.14 4.80 3.81
N ILE A 93 23.92 5.70 2.84
CA ILE A 93 24.86 5.98 1.75
C ILE A 93 26.10 6.73 2.27
N THR A 94 25.92 7.65 3.22
CA THR A 94 27.03 8.46 3.72
C THR A 94 28.03 7.68 4.58
N ILE A 95 27.61 6.66 5.32
CA ILE A 95 28.50 5.84 6.17
C ILE A 95 29.71 5.27 5.38
N PRO A 96 29.51 4.45 4.33
CA PRO A 96 30.61 3.93 3.51
C PRO A 96 31.34 5.02 2.70
N ALA A 97 30.65 6.09 2.29
CA ALA A 97 31.28 7.19 1.56
C ALA A 97 32.27 7.98 2.43
N ILE A 98 31.95 8.21 3.70
CA ILE A 98 32.84 8.88 4.67
C ILE A 98 34.09 8.03 4.91
N SER A 99 33.94 6.72 5.11
CA SER A 99 35.10 5.82 5.28
C SER A 99 36.07 5.92 4.10
N LEU A 100 35.56 5.90 2.86
CA LEU A 100 36.42 6.05 1.68
C LEU A 100 37.07 7.42 1.54
N LEU A 101 36.39 8.48 1.97
CA LEU A 101 36.97 9.83 1.97
C LEU A 101 38.11 9.93 2.98
N ILE A 102 37.96 9.31 4.15
CA ILE A 102 39.01 9.26 5.18
C ILE A 102 40.24 8.53 4.62
N ASP A 103 40.06 7.37 4.00
CA ASP A 103 41.15 6.58 3.40
C ASP A 103 41.84 7.31 2.24
N PHE A 104 41.11 8.14 1.50
CA PHE A 104 41.67 8.96 0.42
C PHE A 104 42.50 10.15 0.92
N ILE A 105 42.04 10.83 1.98
CA ILE A 105 42.69 12.03 2.53
C ILE A 105 43.91 11.65 3.40
N ILE A 106 43.79 10.56 4.17
CA ILE A 106 44.86 10.04 5.02
C ILE A 106 45.19 8.63 4.51
N PRO A 107 46.00 8.50 3.44
CA PRO A 107 46.50 7.21 3.04
C PRO A 107 47.41 6.71 4.17
N SER A 108 46.89 5.80 5.01
CA SER A 108 47.70 5.14 6.03
C SER A 108 48.89 4.49 5.33
N ASN A 109 50.10 4.72 5.83
CA ASN A 109 51.36 4.26 5.23
C ASN A 109 51.57 2.74 5.42
N HIS A 110 50.51 2.02 5.77
CA HIS A 110 50.44 0.57 5.80
C HIS A 110 49.56 0.13 4.64
N SER A 111 50.08 -0.83 3.89
CA SER A 111 49.45 -1.51 2.77
C SER A 111 48.22 -2.32 3.19
N GLU A 112 47.23 -1.66 3.78
CA GLU A 112 45.92 -2.26 4.04
C GLU A 112 45.17 -2.34 2.72
N GLU A 113 44.77 -3.56 2.34
CA GLU A 113 43.88 -3.78 1.21
C GLU A 113 42.64 -2.90 1.38
N LYS A 114 42.23 -2.23 0.30
CA LYS A 114 40.98 -1.47 0.26
C LYS A 114 39.83 -2.43 0.53
N SER A 115 39.46 -2.59 1.80
CA SER A 115 38.35 -3.45 2.17
C SER A 115 37.06 -2.69 1.86
N PHE A 116 36.17 -3.34 1.13
CA PHE A 116 34.79 -2.88 1.10
C PHE A 116 34.28 -2.86 2.55
N PRO A 117 33.43 -1.90 2.95
CA PRO A 117 32.71 -1.98 4.23
C PRO A 117 31.79 -3.22 4.33
N ILE A 118 31.67 -3.98 3.23
CA ILE A 118 31.07 -5.31 3.17
C ILE A 118 32.03 -6.22 2.38
N GLU A 119 32.81 -7.06 3.07
CA GLU A 119 33.67 -8.07 2.42
C GLU A 119 32.80 -9.08 1.65
N LEU A 120 32.59 -8.82 0.37
CA LEU A 120 31.88 -9.69 -0.55
C LEU A 120 32.85 -10.13 -1.64
N ASP A 121 33.11 -11.42 -1.69
CA ASP A 121 33.88 -12.03 -2.78
C ASP A 121 33.03 -11.99 -4.07
N TYR A 122 33.26 -10.94 -4.87
CA TYR A 122 32.56 -10.71 -6.13
C TYR A 122 33.03 -11.64 -7.26
N GLY A 123 34.03 -12.51 -7.03
CA GLY A 123 34.57 -13.43 -8.05
C GLY A 123 35.29 -12.74 -9.21
N VAL A 124 35.62 -11.45 -9.04
CA VAL A 124 36.35 -10.57 -9.96
C VAL A 124 37.30 -9.74 -9.11
N ASP A 125 38.47 -9.35 -9.65
CA ASP A 125 39.45 -8.51 -8.95
C ASP A 125 38.81 -7.18 -8.51
N THR A 126 38.43 -7.11 -7.23
CA THR A 126 37.68 -6.03 -6.60
C THR A 126 38.43 -4.70 -6.62
N GLN A 127 39.76 -4.74 -6.74
CA GLN A 127 40.59 -3.54 -6.77
C GLN A 127 40.58 -2.85 -8.15
N GLN A 128 40.45 -3.60 -9.25
CA GLN A 128 40.47 -3.03 -10.60
C GLN A 128 39.13 -2.38 -10.99
N TYR A 129 38.01 -2.90 -10.49
CA TYR A 129 36.65 -2.40 -10.80
C TYR A 129 35.96 -1.69 -9.63
N PHE A 130 36.71 -1.37 -8.58
CA PHE A 130 36.20 -0.84 -7.32
C PHE A 130 35.16 0.28 -7.50
N TYR A 131 35.53 1.35 -8.22
CA TYR A 131 34.65 2.50 -8.42
C TYR A 131 33.38 2.18 -9.22
N TYR A 132 33.47 1.26 -10.19
CA TYR A 132 32.33 0.85 -10.99
C TYR A 132 31.32 0.03 -10.16
N LEU A 133 31.81 -0.94 -9.39
CA LEU A 133 30.98 -1.72 -8.47
C LEU A 133 30.36 -0.84 -7.39
N PHE A 134 31.12 0.13 -6.89
CA PHE A 134 30.65 1.09 -5.89
C PHE A 134 29.51 1.93 -6.46
N ILE A 135 29.69 2.61 -7.60
CA ILE A 135 28.62 3.44 -8.21
C ILE A 135 27.39 2.59 -8.54
N HIS A 136 27.58 1.39 -9.09
CA HIS A 136 26.48 0.47 -9.40
C HIS A 136 25.69 0.06 -8.15
N SER A 137 26.37 -0.19 -7.02
CA SER A 137 25.70 -0.54 -5.77
C SER A 137 24.85 0.63 -5.23
N TYR A 138 25.35 1.87 -5.27
CA TYR A 138 24.54 3.04 -4.87
C TYR A 138 23.31 3.24 -5.74
N MET A 139 23.47 3.13 -7.06
CA MET A 139 22.32 3.24 -7.97
C MET A 139 21.29 2.16 -7.69
N THR A 140 21.74 0.92 -7.43
CA THR A 140 20.85 -0.19 -7.11
C THR A 140 20.11 0.04 -5.79
N ILE A 141 20.82 0.46 -4.74
CA ILE A 141 20.21 0.79 -3.43
C ILE A 141 19.18 1.91 -3.57
N ALA A 142 19.52 2.98 -4.29
CA ALA A 142 18.62 4.10 -4.52
C ALA A 142 17.37 3.67 -5.33
N MET A 143 17.52 2.82 -6.34
CA MET A 143 16.39 2.30 -7.12
C MET A 143 15.47 1.43 -6.26
N ILE A 144 16.03 0.52 -5.45
CA ILE A 144 15.24 -0.34 -4.55
C ILE A 144 14.49 0.50 -3.52
N ALA A 145 15.15 1.50 -2.91
CA ALA A 145 14.52 2.37 -1.93
C ALA A 145 13.36 3.17 -2.53
N ASN A 146 13.53 3.74 -3.73
CA ASN A 146 12.45 4.44 -4.43
C ASN A 146 11.26 3.53 -4.75
N LEU A 147 11.54 2.29 -5.15
CA LEU A 147 10.50 1.32 -5.43
C LEU A 147 9.66 0.98 -4.19
N ILE A 148 10.33 0.73 -3.05
CA ILE A 148 9.67 0.47 -1.77
C ILE A 148 8.85 1.69 -1.35
N ALA A 149 9.44 2.88 -1.38
CA ALA A 149 8.75 4.12 -1.03
C ALA A 149 7.50 4.35 -1.90
N SER A 150 7.60 4.10 -3.21
CA SER A 150 6.45 4.23 -4.12
C SER A 150 5.34 3.23 -3.80
N CYS A 151 5.68 1.98 -3.48
CA CYS A 151 4.70 0.97 -3.08
C CYS A 151 4.00 1.38 -1.77
N ASP A 152 4.76 1.71 -0.74
CA ASP A 152 4.24 2.06 0.58
C ASP A 152 3.33 3.28 0.53
N THR A 153 3.78 4.35 -0.15
CA THR A 153 2.97 5.57 -0.31
C THR A 153 1.66 5.31 -1.07
N THR A 154 1.66 4.38 -2.03
CA THR A 154 0.45 3.96 -2.74
C THR A 154 -0.52 3.20 -1.82
N TYR A 155 -0.02 2.31 -0.96
CA TYR A 155 -0.86 1.64 0.04
C TYR A 155 -1.41 2.62 1.09
N MET A 156 -0.60 3.57 1.54
CA MET A 156 -1.04 4.64 2.45
C MET A 156 -2.17 5.47 1.83
N LEU A 157 -2.07 5.79 0.53
CA LEU A 157 -3.15 6.47 -0.21
C LEU A 157 -4.44 5.64 -0.20
N TYR A 158 -4.36 4.33 -0.44
CA TYR A 158 -5.54 3.46 -0.42
C TYR A 158 -6.17 3.37 0.96
N ALA A 159 -5.35 3.23 2.01
CA ALA A 159 -5.82 3.21 3.39
C ALA A 159 -6.51 4.53 3.74
N GLN A 160 -5.89 5.66 3.44
CA GLN A 160 -6.44 6.98 3.71
C GLN A 160 -7.75 7.24 2.97
N HIS A 161 -7.82 6.87 1.68
CA HIS A 161 -9.05 7.00 0.89
C HIS A 161 -10.15 6.06 1.41
N GLY A 162 -9.79 4.86 1.84
CA GLY A 162 -10.70 3.95 2.53
C GLY A 162 -11.30 4.60 3.77
N CYS A 163 -10.46 5.13 4.67
CA CYS A 163 -10.89 5.87 5.85
C CYS A 163 -11.81 7.06 5.49
N ALA A 164 -11.50 7.80 4.42
CA ALA A 164 -12.34 8.89 3.94
C ALA A 164 -13.74 8.40 3.55
N LEU A 165 -13.84 7.28 2.82
CA LEU A 165 -15.13 6.69 2.45
C LEU A 165 -15.91 6.21 3.68
N PHE A 166 -15.25 5.58 4.65
CA PHE A 166 -15.89 5.19 5.92
C PHE A 166 -16.45 6.41 6.66
N ALA A 167 -15.71 7.50 6.72
CA ALA A 167 -16.15 8.76 7.33
C ALA A 167 -17.35 9.38 6.59
N ILE A 168 -17.33 9.36 5.26
CA ILE A 168 -18.43 9.84 4.40
C ILE A 168 -19.71 9.05 4.67
N VAL A 169 -19.65 7.72 4.64
CA VAL A 169 -20.85 6.89 4.88
C VAL A 169 -21.38 7.08 6.30
N SER A 170 -20.49 7.24 7.28
CA SER A 170 -20.87 7.52 8.67
C SER A 170 -21.60 8.87 8.81
N TYR A 171 -21.15 9.89 8.05
CA TYR A 171 -21.80 11.19 7.98
C TYR A 171 -23.19 11.10 7.33
N GLU A 172 -23.33 10.39 6.22
CA GLU A 172 -24.61 10.19 5.53
C GLU A 172 -25.63 9.46 6.43
N LEU A 173 -25.23 8.36 7.07
CA LEU A 173 -26.10 7.60 7.98
C LEU A 173 -26.59 8.43 9.17
N ARG A 174 -25.71 9.23 9.78
CA ARG A 174 -26.06 10.10 10.88
C ARG A 174 -27.01 11.22 10.42
N THR A 175 -26.83 11.72 9.21
CA THR A 175 -27.70 12.76 8.63
C THR A 175 -29.11 12.21 8.38
N VAL A 176 -29.23 11.01 7.80
CA VAL A 176 -30.52 10.32 7.57
C VAL A 176 -31.25 10.00 8.87
N HIS A 177 -30.53 9.65 9.94
CA HIS A 177 -31.15 9.33 11.22
C HIS A 177 -31.60 10.57 12.01
N ILE A 178 -30.96 11.74 11.81
CA ILE A 178 -31.17 12.95 12.61
C ILE A 178 -32.06 14.00 11.91
N LEU A 179 -32.11 14.06 10.57
CA LEU A 179 -32.86 15.10 9.84
C LEU A 179 -34.08 14.54 9.10
N ASP A 180 -35.26 15.12 9.38
CA ASP A 180 -36.42 15.05 8.47
C ASP A 180 -36.06 15.77 7.16
N ALA A 181 -36.42 15.19 6.01
CA ALA A 181 -35.88 15.50 4.68
C ALA A 181 -35.98 16.99 4.27
N SER A 182 -36.87 17.76 4.90
CA SER A 182 -37.09 19.19 4.70
C SER A 182 -35.99 20.10 5.26
N SER A 183 -35.24 19.66 6.27
CA SER A 183 -34.21 20.46 6.95
C SER A 183 -32.82 20.38 6.29
N LEU A 184 -32.61 19.40 5.42
CA LEU A 184 -31.34 19.10 4.73
C LEU A 184 -30.99 20.15 3.66
N ILE A 185 -32.00 20.87 3.16
CA ILE A 185 -31.85 21.92 2.14
C ILE A 185 -31.32 23.23 2.75
N ASN A 186 -31.56 23.48 4.05
CA ASN A 186 -31.23 24.75 4.73
C ASN A 186 -29.94 24.71 5.55
N LEU A 187 -29.47 23.53 5.96
CA LEU A 187 -28.24 23.36 6.75
C LEU A 187 -27.03 23.18 5.84
N LYS A 188 -26.63 24.29 5.22
CA LYS A 188 -25.45 24.37 4.35
C LYS A 188 -24.17 24.04 5.13
N ASP A 189 -23.77 22.78 5.04
CA ASP A 189 -22.42 22.26 4.78
C ASP A 189 -21.30 22.55 5.80
N HIS A 190 -21.11 23.81 6.21
CA HIS A 190 -19.95 24.23 7.00
C HIS A 190 -20.13 24.02 8.52
N ARG A 191 -21.33 24.29 9.06
CA ARG A 191 -21.61 24.13 10.51
C ARG A 191 -21.67 22.68 10.96
N LEU A 192 -22.14 21.78 10.09
CA LEU A 192 -22.14 20.34 10.33
C LEU A 192 -20.73 19.75 10.31
N PHE A 193 -19.88 20.20 9.37
CA PHE A 193 -18.47 19.80 9.33
C PHE A 193 -17.67 20.28 10.54
N GLU A 194 -17.87 21.52 10.99
CA GLU A 194 -17.27 22.02 12.25
C GLU A 194 -17.69 21.15 13.45
N ASN A 195 -18.98 20.84 13.59
CA ASN A 195 -19.46 19.94 14.65
C ASN A 195 -18.91 18.50 14.52
N TYR A 196 -18.78 17.98 13.30
CA TYR A 196 -18.17 16.68 13.02
C TYR A 196 -16.67 16.66 13.38
N LYS A 197 -15.93 17.71 13.01
CA LYS A 197 -14.50 17.88 13.30
C LYS A 197 -14.23 18.11 14.79
N ASN A 198 -15.08 18.88 15.46
CA ASN A 198 -14.98 19.19 16.89
C ASN A 198 -15.43 18.01 17.78
N THR A 199 -16.18 17.06 17.20
CA THR A 199 -16.38 15.74 17.79
C THR A 199 -15.15 14.89 17.47
N GLU A 200 -14.05 15.10 18.20
CA GLU A 200 -12.88 14.24 18.10
C GLU A 200 -13.34 12.80 18.43
N LEU A 201 -13.39 11.94 17.40
CA LEU A 201 -13.87 10.57 17.56
C LEU A 201 -12.90 9.83 18.48
N LEU A 202 -13.38 9.49 19.68
CA LEU A 202 -12.65 8.61 20.59
C LEU A 202 -12.34 7.28 19.84
N PRO A 203 -11.13 6.70 19.97
CA PRO A 203 -10.74 5.48 19.25
C PRO A 203 -11.76 4.33 19.39
N GLU A 204 -12.49 4.27 20.51
CA GLU A 204 -13.57 3.30 20.71
C GLU A 204 -14.80 3.55 19.82
N GLU A 205 -15.19 4.82 19.61
CA GLU A 205 -16.34 5.18 18.77
C GLU A 205 -16.02 4.97 17.29
N GLU A 206 -14.77 5.22 16.85
CA GLU A 206 -14.33 4.89 15.48
C GLU A 206 -14.38 3.38 15.21
N LYS A 207 -13.87 2.56 16.15
CA LYS A 207 -13.92 1.10 16.05
C LYS A 207 -15.36 0.58 16.03
N LYS A 208 -16.24 1.16 16.84
CA LYS A 208 -17.66 0.81 16.93
C LYS A 208 -18.41 1.17 15.65
N ILE A 209 -18.15 2.34 15.08
CA ILE A 209 -18.72 2.77 13.80
C ILE A 209 -18.24 1.87 12.65
N SER A 210 -16.93 1.58 12.59
CA SER A 210 -16.35 0.67 11.60
C SER A 210 -16.99 -0.73 11.67
N THR A 211 -17.18 -1.25 12.89
CA THR A 211 -17.83 -2.55 13.12
C THR A 211 -19.29 -2.55 12.65
N LYS A 212 -20.05 -1.50 12.99
CA LYS A 212 -21.44 -1.36 12.54
C LYS A 212 -21.54 -1.22 11.03
N LEU A 213 -20.63 -0.48 10.40
CA LEU A 213 -20.64 -0.35 8.95
C LEU A 213 -20.28 -1.67 8.27
N PHE A 214 -19.29 -2.39 8.77
CA PHE A 214 -18.95 -3.72 8.27
C PHE A 214 -20.13 -4.69 8.38
N LEU A 215 -20.86 -4.67 9.50
CA LEU A 215 -22.10 -5.43 9.67
C LEU A 215 -23.16 -5.02 8.64
N CYS A 216 -23.39 -3.72 8.44
CA CYS A 216 -24.35 -3.22 7.47
C CYS A 216 -23.99 -3.62 6.03
N ILE A 217 -22.72 -3.52 5.65
CA ILE A 217 -22.23 -3.98 4.34
C ILE A 217 -22.42 -5.48 4.19
N LYS A 218 -22.14 -6.28 5.23
CA LYS A 218 -22.34 -7.73 5.21
C LYS A 218 -23.82 -8.09 5.07
N GLU A 219 -24.70 -7.40 5.78
CA GLU A 219 -26.15 -7.56 5.65
C GLU A 219 -26.62 -7.19 4.25
N TYR A 220 -26.14 -6.08 3.68
CA TYR A 220 -26.47 -5.64 2.34
C TYR A 220 -25.98 -6.62 1.27
N GLN A 221 -24.75 -7.13 1.40
CA GLN A 221 -24.21 -8.18 0.52
C GLN A 221 -25.02 -9.48 0.62
N ASN A 222 -25.47 -9.85 1.81
CA ASN A 222 -26.34 -11.00 2.00
C ASN A 222 -27.71 -10.76 1.35
N ALA A 223 -28.26 -9.54 1.43
CA ALA A 223 -29.50 -9.16 0.77
C ALA A 223 -29.37 -9.24 -0.76
N ILE A 224 -28.32 -8.67 -1.35
CA ILE A 224 -28.04 -8.78 -2.79
C ILE A 224 -27.93 -10.25 -3.20
N ARG A 225 -27.16 -11.06 -2.45
CA ARG A 225 -27.02 -12.49 -2.71
C ARG A 225 -28.37 -13.21 -2.64
N SER A 226 -29.25 -12.83 -1.71
CA SER A 226 -30.59 -13.40 -1.61
C SER A 226 -31.46 -13.06 -2.84
N VAL A 227 -31.35 -11.83 -3.35
CA VAL A 227 -32.04 -11.39 -4.57
C VAL A 227 -31.48 -12.14 -5.79
N ASP A 228 -30.17 -12.26 -5.93
CA ASP A 228 -29.53 -13.03 -7.02
C ASP A 228 -29.93 -14.51 -7.00
N LEU A 229 -30.07 -15.11 -5.81
CA LEU A 229 -30.53 -16.49 -5.66
C LEU A 229 -32.00 -16.67 -6.05
N VAL A 230 -32.86 -15.68 -5.74
CA VAL A 230 -34.28 -15.69 -6.13
C VAL A 230 -34.42 -15.47 -7.63
N TYR A 231 -33.70 -14.52 -8.21
CA TYR A 231 -33.69 -14.26 -9.66
C TYR A 231 -33.11 -15.42 -10.45
N GLY A 232 -31.98 -15.99 -10.02
CA GLY A 232 -31.39 -17.18 -10.64
C GLY A 232 -32.26 -18.43 -10.53
N ARG A 233 -33.13 -18.52 -9.51
CA ARG A 233 -34.13 -19.60 -9.38
C ARG A 233 -35.38 -19.35 -10.24
N MET A 234 -35.77 -18.09 -10.47
CA MET A 234 -36.85 -17.73 -11.41
C MET A 234 -36.48 -18.00 -12.87
N ASP A 235 -35.22 -17.85 -13.28
CA ASP A 235 -34.76 -18.24 -14.63
C ASP A 235 -34.80 -19.76 -14.86
N LEU A 236 -34.66 -20.57 -13.81
CA LEU A 236 -34.78 -22.03 -13.87
C LEU A 236 -36.23 -22.54 -13.88
N ASP A 237 -37.19 -21.71 -13.43
CA ASP A 237 -38.62 -22.04 -13.37
C ASP A 237 -39.45 -21.39 -14.49
N SER A 238 -38.80 -20.64 -15.39
CA SER A 238 -39.44 -20.10 -16.60
C SER A 238 -39.89 -21.25 -17.53
N PRO A 239 -41.19 -21.37 -17.87
CA PRO A 239 -41.73 -22.46 -18.69
C PRO A 239 -41.28 -22.44 -20.16
N VAL A 240 -40.37 -21.52 -20.55
CA VAL A 240 -39.94 -21.34 -21.94
C VAL A 240 -38.97 -22.43 -22.43
N THR A 241 -38.38 -23.24 -21.54
CA THR A 241 -37.45 -24.33 -21.93
C THR A 241 -38.09 -25.72 -22.02
N LYS A 242 -39.39 -25.89 -21.73
CA LYS A 242 -40.08 -27.18 -21.88
C LYS A 242 -40.66 -27.45 -23.28
N VAL A 243 -40.62 -26.50 -24.22
CA VAL A 243 -41.20 -26.65 -25.56
C VAL A 243 -40.19 -27.12 -26.63
N SER A 244 -38.91 -27.30 -26.31
CA SER A 244 -37.91 -27.75 -27.31
C SER A 244 -37.49 -29.22 -27.22
N ARG A 245 -38.16 -30.06 -26.41
CA ARG A 245 -37.72 -31.45 -26.18
C ARG A 245 -38.62 -32.57 -26.71
N ASP A 246 -39.74 -32.25 -27.35
CA ASP A 246 -40.63 -33.25 -27.92
C ASP A 246 -40.78 -33.09 -29.44
N THR A 247 -39.78 -33.55 -30.21
CA THR A 247 -40.01 -34.13 -31.54
C THR A 247 -39.07 -35.31 -31.76
N PRO A 248 -39.59 -36.53 -32.01
CA PRO A 248 -38.81 -37.76 -32.05
C PRO A 248 -38.11 -37.96 -33.40
N TYR A 249 -36.98 -38.67 -33.33
CA TYR A 249 -36.28 -39.26 -34.48
C TYR A 249 -37.23 -40.14 -35.31
N ALA A 250 -37.23 -39.95 -36.63
CA ALA A 250 -37.61 -40.97 -37.59
C ALA A 250 -36.54 -41.04 -38.69
N ILE A 251 -35.99 -42.24 -38.84
CA ILE A 251 -34.95 -42.67 -39.76
C ILE A 251 -35.68 -43.19 -41.01
N GLY A 252 -35.21 -42.84 -42.21
CA GLY A 252 -35.71 -43.32 -43.50
C GLY A 252 -35.20 -42.46 -44.65
#